data_AF-A0A2D4IEK4-F1
#
_entry.id   AF-A0A2D4IEK4-F1
#
_cell.length_a   1.000
_cell.length_b   1.000
_cell.length_c   1.000
_cell.angle_alpha   90.00
_cell.angle_beta   90.00
_cell.angle_gamma   90.00
#
_symmetry.space_group_name_H-M   'P 1'
#
loop_
_entity.id
_entity.type
_entity.pdbx_description
1 polymer ?
#
loop_
_entity_poly.entity_id
_entity_poly.type
_entity_poly.pdbx_seq_one_letter_code
_entity_poly.pdbx_strand_id
1 'polypeptide(L)'
;EYMGDFRSPERGPRIAVRMALRSLSLLVLVAVVLRESCFGASSHSMKYFYTGISEPSQGQPHLVAVGYVDGQVFVHYDSNSRRVKPQVSWMEKVEKEDPQYW
;
A
#
# COMPACT_ATOMS: atom_id res chain seq x y z
N GLU A 1 -67.45 40.72 -8.13
CA GLU A 1 -67.37 39.24 -8.08
C GLU A 1 -66.96 38.79 -9.48
N TYR A 2 -65.86 38.09 -9.75
CA TYR A 2 -65.14 37.07 -9.01
C TYR A 2 -63.61 37.28 -9.08
N MET A 3 -62.98 37.09 -7.93
CA MET A 3 -61.57 36.78 -7.71
C MET A 3 -61.20 35.42 -8.32
N GLY A 4 -59.97 35.26 -8.79
CA GLY A 4 -59.45 33.92 -9.13
C GLY A 4 -58.14 33.92 -9.91
N ASP A 5 -57.08 34.53 -9.36
CA ASP A 5 -55.71 34.20 -9.72
C ASP A 5 -55.32 32.88 -9.01
N PHE A 6 -54.82 31.87 -9.73
CA PHE A 6 -53.60 31.12 -9.38
C PHE A 6 -53.33 29.91 -10.28
N ARG A 7 -52.06 29.83 -10.69
CA ARG A 7 -51.19 28.63 -10.81
C ARG A 7 -50.96 28.05 -12.21
N SER A 8 -49.89 28.56 -12.81
CA SER A 8 -49.06 28.03 -13.90
C SER A 8 -48.83 26.49 -13.87
N PRO A 9 -48.91 25.79 -15.02
CA PRO A 9 -48.50 24.41 -15.17
C PRO A 9 -47.10 24.28 -15.80
N GLU A 10 -46.14 25.17 -15.49
CA GLU A 10 -44.78 25.08 -16.05
C GLU A 10 -43.83 24.18 -15.21
N ARG A 11 -44.38 23.15 -14.54
CA ARG A 11 -43.58 22.11 -13.85
C ARG A 11 -43.44 20.85 -14.70
N GLY A 12 -43.15 21.06 -15.98
CA GLY A 12 -42.88 20.01 -16.96
C GLY A 12 -41.43 19.48 -16.92
N PRO A 13 -41.08 18.56 -17.84
CA PRO A 13 -39.90 17.68 -17.85
C PRO A 13 -38.52 18.32 -17.61
N ARG A 14 -38.42 19.66 -17.69
CA ARG A 14 -37.20 20.43 -17.42
C ARG A 14 -36.67 20.26 -15.99
N ILE A 15 -37.55 20.14 -15.00
CA ILE A 15 -37.12 19.93 -13.60
C ILE A 15 -36.57 18.51 -13.43
N ALA A 16 -37.23 17.51 -14.01
CA ALA A 16 -36.80 16.11 -13.98
C ALA A 16 -35.43 15.91 -14.66
N VAL A 17 -35.20 16.55 -15.80
CA VAL A 17 -33.91 16.51 -16.51
C VAL A 17 -32.78 17.12 -15.68
N ARG A 18 -33.03 18.25 -14.99
CA ARG A 18 -32.02 18.87 -14.11
C ARG A 18 -31.68 18.00 -12.91
N MET A 19 -32.66 17.30 -12.35
CA MET A 19 -32.45 16.34 -11.26
C MET A 19 -31.67 15.11 -11.74
N ALA A 20 -32.02 14.57 -12.91
CA ALA A 20 -31.31 13.45 -13.52
C ALA A 20 -29.85 13.76 -13.86
N LEU A 21 -29.58 14.98 -14.37
CA LEU A 21 -28.21 15.42 -14.65
C LEU A 21 -27.39 15.53 -13.36
N ARG A 22 -27.97 16.09 -12.28
CA ARG A 22 -27.31 16.17 -10.97
C ARG A 22 -27.04 14.80 -10.37
N SER A 23 -28.00 13.89 -10.41
CA SER A 23 -27.79 12.52 -9.91
C SER A 23 -26.73 11.78 -10.72
N LEU A 24 -26.72 11.96 -12.04
CA LEU A 24 -25.71 11.35 -12.91
C LEU A 24 -24.31 11.93 -12.61
N SER A 25 -24.19 13.26 -12.44
CA SER A 25 -22.93 13.89 -12.04
C SER A 25 -22.43 13.39 -10.68
N LEU A 26 -23.32 13.26 -9.69
CA LEU A 26 -22.96 12.71 -8.38
C LEU A 26 -22.51 11.24 -8.47
N LEU A 27 -23.20 10.42 -9.27
CA LEU A 27 -22.82 9.02 -9.50
C LEU A 27 -21.44 8.91 -10.18
N VAL A 28 -21.15 9.77 -11.16
CA VAL A 28 -19.82 9.82 -11.80
C VAL A 28 -18.75 10.23 -10.81
N LEU A 29 -19.00 11.26 -9.97
CA LEU A 29 -18.05 11.67 -8.94
C LEU A 29 -17.80 10.57 -7.90
N VAL A 30 -18.86 9.89 -7.44
CA VAL A 30 -18.74 8.74 -6.54
C VAL A 30 -17.95 7.60 -7.19
N ALA A 31 -18.21 7.29 -8.47
CA ALA A 31 -17.46 6.27 -9.19
C ALA A 31 -15.97 6.61 -9.35
N VAL A 32 -15.63 7.88 -9.59
CA VAL A 32 -14.24 8.37 -9.65
C VAL A 32 -13.56 8.23 -8.29
N VAL A 33 -14.22 8.66 -7.21
CA VAL A 33 -13.70 8.53 -5.83
C VAL A 33 -13.51 7.07 -5.43
N LEU A 34 -14.45 6.20 -5.78
CA LEU A 34 -14.34 4.76 -5.51
C LEU A 34 -13.20 4.12 -6.29
N ARG A 35 -12.98 4.51 -7.56
CA ARG A 35 -11.86 4.01 -8.38
C ARG A 35 -10.50 4.34 -7.76
N GLU A 36 -10.37 5.52 -7.16
CA GLU A 36 -9.16 5.94 -6.44
C GLU A 36 -9.07 5.31 -5.03
N SER A 37 -10.19 5.02 -4.40
CA SER A 37 -10.20 4.38 -3.06
C SER A 37 -9.91 2.87 -3.13
N CYS A 38 -10.04 2.25 -4.32
CA CYS A 38 -9.73 0.85 -4.57
C CYS A 38 -8.27 0.59 -4.93
N PHE A 39 -7.34 1.55 -4.76
CA PHE A 39 -5.91 1.22 -4.72
C PHE A 39 -5.70 0.26 -3.53
N GLY A 40 -5.66 -1.03 -3.87
CA GLY A 40 -5.91 -2.12 -2.95
C GLY A 40 -4.94 -2.18 -1.77
N ALA A 41 -5.36 -2.91 -0.74
CA ALA A 41 -4.47 -3.32 0.33
C ALA A 41 -3.23 -3.99 -0.28
N SER A 42 -2.09 -3.29 -0.25
CA SER A 42 -0.82 -3.88 -0.64
C SER A 42 -0.48 -4.95 0.40
N SER A 43 -0.37 -6.20 -0.03
CA SER A 43 0.10 -7.27 0.85
C SER A 43 1.60 -7.13 1.01
N HIS A 44 2.05 -7.00 2.25
CA HIS A 44 3.47 -7.00 2.59
C HIS A 44 3.90 -8.41 2.98
N SER A 45 5.10 -8.81 2.59
CA SER A 45 5.66 -10.12 2.95
C SER A 45 7.10 -10.01 3.43
N MET A 46 7.41 -10.74 4.50
CA MET A 46 8.77 -10.90 5.01
C MET A 46 9.21 -12.36 4.85
N LYS A 47 10.43 -12.58 4.35
CA LYS A 47 10.97 -13.92 4.09
C LYS A 47 12.42 -14.01 4.56
N TYR A 48 12.76 -15.12 5.21
CA TYR A 48 14.14 -15.43 5.58
C TYR A 48 14.59 -16.69 4.86
N PHE A 49 15.75 -16.63 4.24
CA PHE A 49 16.40 -17.77 3.59
C PHE A 49 17.67 -18.12 4.35
N TYR A 50 17.82 -19.40 4.67
CA TYR A 50 19.00 -19.95 5.32
C TYR A 50 19.66 -20.94 4.37
N THR A 51 20.97 -20.79 4.17
CA THR A 51 21.76 -21.66 3.31
C THR A 51 22.93 -22.20 4.11
N GLY A 52 22.90 -23.50 4.39
CA GLY A 52 24.02 -24.24 4.97
C GLY A 52 24.87 -24.87 3.89
N ILE A 53 26.19 -24.69 3.98
CA ILE A 53 27.19 -25.26 3.07
C ILE A 53 28.01 -26.27 3.89
N SER A 54 27.90 -27.55 3.54
CA SER A 54 28.57 -28.64 4.26
C SER A 54 30.09 -28.60 4.10
N GLU A 55 30.57 -28.35 2.89
CA GLU A 55 31.99 -28.29 2.54
C GLU A 55 32.28 -26.96 1.83
N PRO A 56 32.47 -25.86 2.58
CA PRO A 56 32.76 -24.58 1.96
C PRO A 56 34.18 -24.53 1.42
N SER A 57 34.33 -23.84 0.30
CA SER A 57 35.63 -23.45 -0.23
C SER A 57 36.31 -22.41 0.69
N GLN A 58 37.62 -22.24 0.56
CA GLN A 58 38.39 -21.33 1.40
C GLN A 58 37.84 -19.89 1.29
N GLY A 59 37.39 -19.33 2.42
CA GLY A 59 36.80 -17.99 2.48
C GLY A 59 35.29 -17.93 2.29
N GLN A 60 34.62 -19.05 2.00
CA GLN A 60 33.16 -19.11 1.92
C GLN A 60 32.53 -19.43 3.29
N PRO A 61 31.41 -18.79 3.66
CA PRO A 61 30.70 -19.11 4.89
C PRO A 61 30.10 -20.52 4.87
N HIS A 62 30.06 -21.16 6.04
CA HIS A 62 29.29 -22.38 6.28
C HIS A 62 27.78 -22.12 6.36
N LEU A 63 27.38 -20.92 6.80
CA LEU A 63 25.98 -20.53 6.94
C LEU A 63 25.79 -19.09 6.49
N VAL A 64 24.80 -18.88 5.64
CA VAL A 64 24.32 -17.56 5.24
C VAL A 64 22.84 -17.47 5.57
N ALA A 65 22.40 -16.34 6.12
CA ALA A 65 20.98 -16.02 6.25
C ALA A 65 20.67 -14.66 5.61
N VAL A 66 19.59 -14.58 4.85
CA VAL A 66 19.18 -13.36 4.15
C VAL A 66 17.71 -13.08 4.44
N GLY A 67 17.42 -11.87 4.93
CA GLY A 67 16.07 -11.41 5.20
C GLY A 67 15.59 -10.47 4.11
N TYR A 68 14.38 -10.71 3.60
CA TYR A 68 13.70 -9.90 2.62
C TYR A 68 12.42 -9.30 3.20
N VAL A 69 12.11 -8.06 2.86
CA VAL A 69 10.79 -7.45 3.00
C VAL A 69 10.35 -6.97 1.63
N ASP A 70 9.20 -7.43 1.15
CA ASP A 70 8.65 -7.09 -0.18
C ASP A 70 9.62 -7.29 -1.35
N GLY A 71 10.49 -8.29 -1.24
CA GLY A 71 11.50 -8.61 -2.24
C GLY A 71 12.79 -7.79 -2.15
N GLN A 72 12.88 -6.82 -1.22
CA GLN A 72 14.12 -6.10 -0.92
C GLN A 72 14.86 -6.77 0.24
N VAL A 73 16.17 -7.04 0.07
CA VAL A 73 17.01 -7.50 1.17
C VAL A 73 17.16 -6.38 2.19
N PHE A 74 16.80 -6.65 3.43
CA PHE A 74 17.01 -5.69 4.53
C PHE A 74 18.13 -6.10 5.47
N VAL A 75 18.46 -7.40 5.54
CA VAL A 75 19.51 -7.94 6.42
C VAL A 75 20.26 -9.10 5.77
N HIS A 76 21.54 -9.21 6.10
CA HIS A 76 22.40 -10.30 5.67
C HIS A 76 23.27 -10.79 6.83
N TYR A 77 23.28 -12.09 7.09
CA TYR A 77 24.16 -12.75 8.05
C TYR A 77 25.11 -13.70 7.32
N ASP A 78 26.36 -13.71 7.77
CA ASP A 78 27.41 -14.58 7.25
C ASP A 78 28.22 -15.17 8.41
N SER A 79 28.46 -16.48 8.40
CA SER A 79 29.15 -17.20 9.49
C SER A 79 30.64 -16.90 9.61
N ASN A 80 31.30 -16.34 8.59
CA ASN A 80 32.70 -15.92 8.68
C ASN A 80 32.82 -14.68 9.55
N SER A 81 31.95 -13.69 9.31
CA SER A 81 31.92 -12.46 10.11
C SER A 81 31.15 -12.62 11.43
N ARG A 82 30.25 -13.63 11.51
CA ARG A 82 29.35 -13.89 12.64
C ARG A 82 28.52 -12.66 13.05
N ARG A 83 28.19 -11.81 12.09
CA ARG A 83 27.43 -10.58 12.31
C ARG A 83 26.27 -10.50 11.34
N VAL A 84 25.15 -9.94 11.82
CA VAL A 84 24.08 -9.46 10.94
C VAL A 84 24.48 -8.08 10.45
N LYS A 85 24.37 -7.86 9.14
CA LYS A 85 24.66 -6.60 8.46
C LYS A 85 23.35 -6.04 7.91
N PRO A 86 22.93 -4.85 8.35
CA PRO A 86 21.89 -4.08 7.66
C PRO A 86 22.23 -3.92 6.19
N GLN A 87 21.24 -4.05 5.31
CA GLN A 87 21.39 -3.81 3.86
C GLN A 87 20.62 -2.57 3.38
N VAL A 88 19.91 -1.91 4.31
CA VAL A 88 19.04 -0.75 4.05
C VAL A 88 19.16 0.25 5.18
N SER A 89 19.04 1.54 4.84
CA SER A 89 19.28 2.66 5.78
C SER A 89 18.39 2.63 7.02
N TRP A 90 17.15 2.16 6.88
CA TRP A 90 16.22 2.07 8.00
C TRP A 90 16.62 0.98 9.01
N MET A 91 17.30 -0.08 8.58
CA MET A 91 17.86 -1.07 9.51
C MET A 91 19.13 -0.59 10.20
N GLU A 92 19.97 0.20 9.53
CA GLU A 92 21.11 0.86 10.18
C GLU A 92 20.64 1.83 11.27
N LYS A 93 19.51 2.49 11.05
CA LYS A 93 18.89 3.35 12.05
C LYS A 93 18.41 2.54 13.26
N VAL A 94 17.78 1.39 13.04
CA VAL A 94 17.37 0.48 14.13
C VAL A 94 18.57 0.04 14.96
N GLU A 95 19.69 -0.36 14.36
CA GLU A 95 20.91 -0.76 15.10
C GLU A 95 21.48 0.38 15.95
N LYS A 96 21.37 1.64 15.49
CA LYS A 96 21.83 2.81 16.25
C LYS A 96 20.90 3.19 17.39
N GLU A 97 19.59 3.09 17.16
CA GLU A 97 18.56 3.44 18.15
C GLU A 97 18.40 2.35 19.20
N ASP A 98 18.60 1.09 18.82
CA ASP A 98 18.58 -0.08 19.70
C ASP A 98 19.80 -0.99 19.43
N PRO A 99 20.92 -0.74 20.13
CA PRO A 99 22.12 -1.56 20.01
C PRO A 99 21.95 -3.02 20.46
N GLN A 100 20.83 -3.39 21.08
CA GLN A 100 20.54 -4.76 21.55
C GLN A 100 19.63 -5.56 20.59
N TYR A 101 19.23 -4.96 19.46
CA TYR A 101 18.32 -5.60 18.51
C TYR A 101 18.88 -6.90 17.88
N TRP A 102 20.20 -6.99 17.70
CA TRP A 102 20.92 -8.14 17.13
C TRP A 102 21.40 -9.13 18.18
#